data_AF-A0A8S2V629-F1
#
_entry.id   AF-A0A8S2V629-F1
#
_cell.length_a   1.000
_cell.length_b   1.000
_cell.length_c   1.000
_cell.angle_alpha   90.00
_cell.angle_beta   90.00
_cell.angle_gamma   90.00
#
_symmetry.space_group_name_H-M   'P 1'
#
loop_
_entity.id
_entity.type
_entity.pdbx_description
1 polymer ?
#
loop_
_entity_poly.entity_id
_entity_poly.type
_entity_poly.pdbx_seq_one_letter_code
_entity_poly.pdbx_strand_id
1 'polypeptide(L)' 'GAPDFLGRVQCSPFVRLVPDEIKPTIKLKWFPIKRGRDDAGELLAAFELFL' A
#
# COMPACT_ATOMS: atom_id res chain seq x y z
N GLY A 1 -3.53 -22.47 -17.49
CA GLY A 1 -2.52 -22.50 -16.41
C GLY A 1 -3.05 -21.72 -15.23
N ALA A 2 -2.60 -22.04 -14.01
CA ALA A 2 -2.93 -21.28 -12.81
C ALA A 2 -2.00 -20.04 -12.68
N PRO A 3 -2.45 -18.93 -12.10
CA PRO A 3 -1.60 -17.76 -11.87
C PRO A 3 -0.50 -18.05 -10.83
N ASP A 4 0.70 -17.55 -11.09
CA ASP A 4 1.84 -17.68 -10.19
C ASP A 4 1.81 -16.62 -9.06
N PHE A 5 2.23 -17.03 -7.86
CA PHE A 5 2.37 -16.11 -6.73
C PHE A 5 3.68 -15.32 -6.82
N LEU A 6 3.57 -14.00 -6.99
CA LEU A 6 4.71 -13.10 -7.13
C LEU A 6 5.23 -12.56 -5.79
N GLY A 7 4.41 -12.48 -4.74
CA GLY A 7 4.79 -11.97 -3.43
C GLY A 7 3.67 -11.18 -2.75
N ARG A 8 3.94 -10.63 -1.56
CA ARG A 8 3.01 -9.76 -0.83
C ARG A 8 3.72 -8.69 -0.02
N VAL A 9 2.98 -7.64 0.36
CA VAL A 9 3.39 -6.62 1.33
C VAL A 9 2.22 -6.31 2.24
N GLN A 10 2.51 -5.99 3.51
CA GLN A 10 1.53 -5.46 4.46
C GLN A 10 1.84 -3.98 4.70
N CYS A 11 0.81 -3.13 4.65
CA CYS A 11 0.93 -1.70 4.90
C CYS A 11 -0.29 -1.18 5.67
N SER A 12 -0.13 -0.04 6.34
CA SER A 12 -1.23 0.65 7.02
C SER A 12 -1.70 1.84 6.17
N PRO A 13 -3.02 1.97 5.89
CA PRO A 13 -3.54 3.09 5.11
C PRO A 13 -3.47 4.39 5.90
N PHE A 14 -3.57 5.51 5.19
CA PHE A 14 -3.81 6.80 5.84
C PHE A 14 -5.28 6.91 6.22
N VAL A 15 -5.58 7.17 7.50
CA VAL A 15 -6.95 7.26 8.02
C VAL A 15 -7.36 8.72 8.16
N ARG A 16 -8.52 9.09 7.61
CA ARG A 16 -9.13 10.41 7.84
C ARG A 16 -10.35 10.28 8.73
N LEU A 17 -10.34 11.05 9.83
CA LEU A 17 -11.46 11.12 10.78
C LEU A 17 -12.36 12.34 10.54
N VAL A 18 -11.83 13.40 9.93
CA VAL A 18 -12.55 14.66 9.68
C VAL A 18 -12.46 14.99 8.17
N PRO A 19 -13.60 15.05 7.44
CA PRO A 19 -13.61 15.31 5.99
C PRO A 19 -13.06 16.69 5.58
N ASP A 20 -13.13 17.67 6.48
CA ASP A 20 -12.90 19.09 6.18
C ASP A 20 -11.51 19.63 6.58
N GLU A 21 -10.65 18.80 7.19
CA GLU A 21 -9.24 19.19 7.39
C GLU A 21 -8.53 19.30 6.04
N ILE A 22 -7.74 20.36 5.86
CA ILE A 22 -6.91 20.66 4.67
C ILE A 22 -6.33 19.35 4.15
N LYS A 23 -6.81 18.90 2.97
CA LYS A 23 -6.50 17.56 2.45
C LYS A 23 -4.99 17.30 2.47
N PRO A 24 -4.45 16.46 3.37
CA PRO A 24 -3.11 15.96 3.15
C PRO A 24 -3.16 15.17 1.85
N THR A 25 -2.37 15.59 0.85
CA THR A 25 -2.26 14.83 -0.39
C THR A 25 -1.76 13.44 -0.05
N ILE A 26 -2.58 12.40 -0.24
CA ILE A 26 -2.11 11.02 -0.11
C ILE A 26 -0.97 10.87 -1.11
N LYS A 27 0.24 10.64 -0.60
CA LYS A 27 1.41 10.48 -1.45
C LYS A 27 1.55 9.04 -1.86
N LEU A 28 1.89 8.82 -3.13
CA LEU A 28 2.40 7.54 -3.60
C LEU A 28 3.64 7.16 -2.78
N LYS A 29 3.66 5.91 -2.32
CA LYS A 29 4.77 5.33 -1.57
C LYS A 29 5.15 4.00 -2.20
N TRP A 30 6.45 3.71 -2.17
CA TRP A 30 6.98 2.41 -2.52
C TRP A 30 6.80 1.45 -1.33
N PHE A 31 6.25 0.27 -1.61
CA PHE A 31 6.04 -0.79 -0.63
C PHE A 31 6.83 -2.04 -1.07
N PRO A 32 7.78 -2.51 -0.26
CA PRO A 32 8.63 -3.64 -0.64
C PRO A 32 7.82 -4.94 -0.60
N ILE A 33 7.75 -5.63 -1.73
CA ILE A 33 7.10 -6.93 -1.85
C ILE A 33 8.08 -8.01 -1.42
N LYS A 34 7.62 -8.91 -0.55
CA LYS A 34 8.38 -10.07 -0.08
C LYS A 34 7.73 -11.37 -0.56
N ARG A 35 8.56 -12.36 -0.90
CA ARG A 35 8.15 -13.74 -1.14
C ARG A 35 8.92 -14.66 -0.19
N GLY A 36 8.32 -14.98 0.95
CA GLY A 36 9.03 -15.69 2.01
C GLY A 36 10.12 -14.79 2.62
N ARG A 37 11.39 -15.18 2.47
CA ARG A 37 12.54 -14.37 2.90
C ARG A 37 13.16 -13.55 1.77
N ASP A 38 12.69 -13.75 0.53
CA ASP A 38 13.28 -13.14 -0.65
C ASP A 38 12.60 -11.81 -0.99
N ASP A 39 13.39 -10.90 -1.55
CA ASP A 39 12.91 -9.67 -2.17
C ASP A 39 12.22 -9.98 -3.51
N ALA A 40 11.03 -9.41 -3.72
CA ALA A 40 10.20 -9.69 -4.89
C ALA A 40 9.72 -8.41 -5.60
N GLY A 41 10.50 -7.33 -5.51
CA GLY A 41 10.21 -6.04 -6.13
C GLY A 41 9.45 -5.07 -5.21
N GLU A 42 8.88 -4.03 -5.80
CA GLU A 42 8.22 -2.94 -5.06
C GLU A 42 6.89 -2.56 -5.72
N LEU A 43 5.91 -2.19 -4.89
CA LEU A 43 4.61 -1.67 -5.30
C LEU A 43 4.57 -0.16 -5.05
N LEU A 44 4.32 0.64 -6.09
CA LEU A 44 4.01 2.06 -5.93
C LEU A 44 2.50 2.22 -5.75
N ALA A 45 2.06 2.58 -4.54
CA ALA A 45 0.64 2.73 -4.26
C ALA A 45 0.35 3.86 -3.24
N ALA A 46 -0.93 4.23 -3.16
CA ALA A 46 -1.48 5.20 -2.22
C ALA A 46 -2.84 4.67 -1.75
N PHE A 47 -3.12 4.76 -0.45
CA PHE A 47 -4.35 4.26 0.15
C PHE A 47 -4.92 5.27 1.14
N GLU A 48 -6.23 5.44 1.11
CA GLU A 48 -7.00 6.32 1.99
C GLU A 48 -8.18 5.56 2.57
N LEU A 49 -8.35 5.63 3.89
CA LEU A 49 -9.49 5.07 4.59
C LEU A 49 -10.39 6.20 5.11
N PHE A 50 -11.65 6.18 4.68
CA PHE A 50 -12.73 7.04 5.16
C PHE A 50 -13.56 6.25 6.18
N LEU A 51 -13.80 6.84 7.35
CA LEU A 51 -14.65 6.27 8.42
C LEU A 51 -15.87 7.15 8.65
#